data_AF-A0A2A7WW13-F1
#
_entry.id   AF-A0A2A7WW13-F1
#
_cell.length_a   1.000
_cell.length_b   1.000
_cell.length_c   1.000
_cell.angle_alpha   90.00
_cell.angle_beta   90.00
_cell.angle_gamma   90.00
#
_symmetry.space_group_name_H-M   'P 1'
#
loop_
_entity.id
_entity.type
_entity.pdbx_description
1 polymer ?
#
loop_
_entity_poly.entity_id
_entity_poly.type
_entity_poly.pdbx_seq_one_letter_code
_entity_poly.pdbx_strand_id
1 'polypeptide(L)'
;MKEEKKQFRVSLNEDAIDYIEEIKREQNIGFNGDAVAFLIKDHQRLRREQWSLNHISKSVMTILTDSINQNIREELKRVRLGTNNTDRNTQILIELFNGLIYHQDIPDIITTEDIKMAAIKTAENIVQERIENKRQRKIDWEEKYQKKEG
;
A
#
# COMPACT_ATOMS: atom_id res chain seq x y z
N MET A 1 40.08 22.27 31.34
CA MET A 1 40.43 21.13 32.23
C MET A 1 40.95 20.01 31.35
N LYS A 2 42.16 19.49 31.59
CA LYS A 2 42.69 18.32 30.84
C LYS A 2 41.90 17.09 31.29
N GLU A 3 41.29 16.37 30.37
CA GLU A 3 40.64 15.09 30.65
C GLU A 3 41.64 14.11 31.27
N GLU A 4 41.28 13.50 32.39
CA GLU A 4 42.08 12.48 33.06
C GLU A 4 42.08 11.20 32.21
N LYS A 5 43.16 10.93 31.49
CA LYS A 5 43.31 9.69 30.71
C LYS A 5 43.70 8.54 31.64
N LYS A 6 42.86 7.50 31.71
CA LYS A 6 43.17 6.24 32.41
C LYS A 6 43.77 5.23 31.43
N GLN A 7 44.87 4.60 31.83
CA GLN A 7 45.53 3.54 31.05
C GLN A 7 45.13 2.16 31.56
N PHE A 8 44.90 1.23 30.64
CA PHE A 8 44.65 -0.18 30.94
C PHE A 8 45.22 -1.04 29.81
N ARG A 9 45.62 -2.28 30.13
CA ARG A 9 46.21 -3.19 29.16
C ARG A 9 45.12 -4.07 28.54
N VAL A 10 45.15 -4.23 27.23
CA VAL A 10 44.21 -5.08 26.48
C VAL A 10 44.98 -6.03 25.57
N SER A 11 44.41 -7.22 25.37
CA SER A 11 44.84 -8.15 24.34
C SER A 11 43.84 -8.08 23.18
N LEU A 12 44.34 -7.91 21.97
CA LEU A 12 43.55 -7.80 20.74
C LEU A 12 44.03 -8.87 19.75
N ASN A 13 43.13 -9.35 18.88
CA ASN A 13 43.51 -10.17 17.74
C ASN A 13 44.21 -9.31 16.68
N GLU A 14 44.91 -9.99 15.77
CA GLU A 14 45.66 -9.36 14.68
C GLU A 14 44.75 -8.47 13.81
N ASP A 15 43.55 -8.95 13.46
CA ASP A 15 42.58 -8.16 12.68
C ASP A 15 42.19 -6.82 13.34
N ALA A 16 42.02 -6.79 14.67
CA ALA A 16 41.69 -5.55 15.37
C ALA A 16 42.89 -4.61 15.46
N ILE A 17 44.11 -5.15 15.52
CA ILE A 17 45.34 -4.35 15.48
C ILE A 17 45.49 -3.72 14.09
N ASP A 18 45.31 -4.53 13.03
CA ASP A 18 45.38 -4.07 11.64
C ASP A 18 44.37 -2.95 11.36
N TYR A 19 43.12 -3.13 11.82
CA TYR A 19 42.08 -2.12 11.68
C TYR A 19 42.39 -0.83 12.46
N ILE A 20 42.98 -0.92 13.65
CA ILE A 20 43.43 0.26 14.40
C ILE A 20 44.55 1.00 13.64
N GLU A 21 45.49 0.29 13.03
CA GLU A 21 46.58 0.90 12.24
C GLU A 21 46.07 1.50 10.92
N GLU A 22 45.06 0.91 10.29
CA GLU A 22 44.34 1.51 9.16
C GLU A 22 43.71 2.85 9.55
N ILE A 23 42.91 2.86 10.62
CA ILE A 23 42.25 4.08 11.11
C ILE A 23 43.25 5.15 11.52
N LYS A 24 44.37 4.76 12.13
CA LYS A 24 45.46 5.69 12.46
C LYS A 24 46.04 6.36 11.21
N ARG A 25 46.23 5.61 10.12
CA ARG A 25 46.71 6.15 8.84
C ARG A 25 45.67 7.07 8.20
N GLU A 26 44.41 6.64 8.13
CA GLU A 26 43.33 7.42 7.52
C GLU A 26 43.05 8.73 8.26
N GLN A 27 43.02 8.68 9.59
CA GLN A 27 42.68 9.83 10.45
C GLN A 27 43.92 10.60 10.94
N ASN A 28 45.12 10.23 10.48
CA ASN A 28 46.40 10.81 10.87
C ASN A 28 46.62 10.85 12.40
N ILE A 29 46.36 9.73 13.08
CA ILE A 29 46.46 9.59 14.54
C ILE A 29 47.75 8.85 14.91
N GLY A 30 48.57 9.47 15.75
CA GLY A 30 49.85 8.88 16.19
C GLY A 30 49.73 7.82 17.30
N PHE A 31 48.72 7.91 18.17
CA PHE A 31 48.62 7.07 19.37
C PHE A 31 47.43 6.10 19.31
N ASN A 32 47.67 4.83 19.67
CA ASN A 32 46.63 3.79 19.69
C ASN A 32 45.45 4.15 20.60
N GLY A 33 45.71 4.78 21.75
CA GLY A 33 44.65 5.23 22.65
C GLY A 33 43.73 6.27 22.03
N ASP A 34 44.27 7.17 21.19
CA ASP A 34 43.48 8.20 20.51
C ASP A 34 42.68 7.59 19.34
N ALA A 35 43.23 6.58 18.66
CA ALA A 35 42.51 5.82 17.63
C ALA A 35 41.34 5.01 18.20
N VAL A 36 41.54 4.36 19.34
CA VAL A 36 40.47 3.66 20.06
C VAL A 36 39.40 4.65 20.53
N ALA A 37 39.80 5.81 21.06
CA ALA A 37 38.84 6.85 21.46
C ALA A 37 38.03 7.38 20.27
N PHE A 38 38.66 7.54 19.10
CA PHE A 38 37.99 7.89 17.84
C PHE A 38 36.95 6.83 17.45
N LEU A 39 37.35 5.55 17.39
CA LEU A 39 36.46 4.44 17.05
C LEU A 39 35.26 4.33 17.99
N ILE A 40 35.46 4.55 19.29
CA ILE A 40 34.37 4.55 20.27
C ILE A 40 33.39 5.70 19.98
N LYS A 41 33.90 6.91 19.71
CA LYS A 41 33.05 8.06 19.38
C LYS A 41 32.29 7.84 18.07
N ASP A 42 32.95 7.28 17.07
CA ASP A 42 32.33 6.99 15.78
C ASP A 42 31.26 5.91 15.90
N HIS A 43 31.52 4.81 16.62
CA HIS A 43 30.51 3.79 16.91
C HIS A 43 29.31 4.35 17.68
N GLN A 44 29.55 5.24 18.65
CA GLN A 44 28.46 5.91 19.36
C GLN A 44 27.64 6.82 18.42
N ARG A 45 28.28 7.51 17.48
CA ARG A 45 27.62 8.32 16.46
C ARG A 45 26.76 7.46 15.54
N LEU A 46 27.34 6.40 14.95
CA LEU A 46 26.65 5.45 14.09
C LEU A 46 25.44 4.81 14.79
N ARG A 47 25.57 4.41 16.06
CA ARG A 47 24.44 3.88 16.83
C ARG A 47 23.30 4.89 17.01
N ARG A 48 23.61 6.16 17.26
CA ARG A 48 22.59 7.21 17.36
C ARG A 48 21.91 7.46 16.01
N GLU A 49 22.68 7.52 14.94
CA GLU A 49 22.16 7.69 13.57
C GLU A 49 21.26 6.52 13.16
N GLN A 50 21.69 5.29 13.43
CA GLN A 50 20.90 4.08 13.14
C GLN A 50 19.63 4.01 13.98
N TRP A 51 19.68 4.40 15.25
CA TRP A 51 18.48 4.51 16.09
C TRP A 51 17.49 5.56 15.54
N SER A 52 18.00 6.72 15.11
CA SER A 52 17.20 7.78 14.47
C SER A 52 16.57 7.29 13.16
N LEU A 53 17.34 6.63 12.30
CA LEU A 53 16.87 6.08 11.03
C LEU A 53 15.76 5.04 11.25
N ASN A 54 15.95 4.12 12.19
CA ASN A 54 14.95 3.11 12.53
C ASN A 54 13.68 3.75 13.07
N HIS A 55 13.80 4.79 13.89
CA HIS A 55 12.65 5.52 14.42
C HIS A 55 11.88 6.24 13.31
N ILE A 56 12.58 6.96 12.43
CA ILE A 56 11.98 7.65 11.27
C ILE A 56 11.31 6.63 10.35
N SER A 57 12.00 5.54 10.00
CA SER A 57 11.47 4.48 9.13
C SER A 57 10.21 3.87 9.72
N LYS A 58 10.19 3.56 11.03
CA LYS A 58 9.01 3.05 11.71
C LYS A 58 7.85 4.04 11.68
N SER A 59 8.11 5.32 11.95
CA SER A 59 7.07 6.36 11.93
C SER A 59 6.48 6.55 10.53
N VAL A 60 7.33 6.62 9.49
CA VAL A 60 6.91 6.71 8.10
C VAL A 60 6.10 5.48 7.70
N MET A 61 6.55 4.27 8.06
CA MET A 61 5.82 3.04 7.79
C MET A 61 4.43 3.03 8.44
N THR A 62 4.32 3.48 9.71
CA THR A 62 3.03 3.60 10.39
C THR A 62 2.11 4.57 9.66
N ILE A 63 2.59 5.78 9.33
CA ILE A 63 1.79 6.79 8.63
C ILE A 63 1.32 6.27 7.26
N LEU A 64 2.21 5.63 6.50
CA LEU A 64 1.87 5.05 5.21
C LEU A 64 0.83 3.93 5.36
N THR A 65 1.02 3.04 6.34
CA THR A 65 0.09 1.94 6.62
C THR A 65 -1.28 2.47 7.01
N ASP A 66 -1.34 3.48 7.86
CA ASP A 66 -2.60 4.11 8.28
C ASP A 66 -3.29 4.81 7.12
N SER A 67 -2.56 5.56 6.30
CA SER A 67 -3.10 6.22 5.11
C SER A 67 -3.65 5.21 4.10
N ILE A 68 -2.89 4.15 3.80
CA ILE A 68 -3.34 3.06 2.91
C ILE A 68 -4.60 2.40 3.48
N ASN A 69 -4.61 2.07 4.78
CA ASN A 69 -5.75 1.45 5.43
C ASN A 69 -6.99 2.34 5.39
N GLN A 70 -6.86 3.64 5.62
CA GLN A 70 -7.96 4.59 5.53
C GLN A 70 -8.52 4.65 4.11
N ASN A 71 -7.67 4.85 3.10
CA ASN A 71 -8.08 4.90 1.69
C ASN A 71 -8.81 3.62 1.26
N ILE A 72 -8.27 2.45 1.61
CA ILE A 72 -8.91 1.15 1.30
C ILE A 72 -10.27 1.04 1.99
N ARG A 73 -10.37 1.43 3.27
CA ARG A 73 -11.65 1.37 4.01
C ARG A 73 -12.71 2.27 3.38
N GLU A 74 -12.33 3.45 2.90
CA GLU A 74 -13.25 4.35 2.22
C GLU A 74 -13.72 3.80 0.87
N GLU A 75 -12.82 3.23 0.07
CA GLU A 75 -13.19 2.58 -1.20
C GLU A 75 -14.12 1.39 -0.96
N LEU A 76 -13.80 0.52 0.00
CA LEU A 76 -14.65 -0.61 0.36
C LEU A 76 -16.02 -0.16 0.87
N LYS A 77 -16.10 0.96 1.59
CA LYS A 77 -17.37 1.55 2.01
C LYS A 77 -18.20 2.01 0.80
N ARG A 78 -17.58 2.67 -0.19
CA ARG A 78 -18.26 3.06 -1.44
C ARG A 78 -18.78 1.86 -2.20
N VAL A 79 -17.96 0.81 -2.35
CA VAL A 79 -18.36 -0.45 -2.98
C VAL A 79 -19.57 -1.05 -2.26
N ARG A 80 -19.50 -1.20 -0.92
CA ARG A 80 -20.60 -1.74 -0.12
C ARG A 80 -21.89 -0.93 -0.29
N LEU A 81 -21.82 0.40 -0.30
CA LEU A 81 -23.00 1.24 -0.51
C LEU A 81 -23.60 1.04 -1.91
N GLY A 82 -22.76 0.93 -2.95
CA GLY A 82 -23.19 0.64 -4.32
C GLY A 82 -23.86 -0.73 -4.45
N THR A 83 -23.27 -1.76 -3.84
CA THR A 83 -23.83 -3.12 -3.80
C THR A 83 -25.17 -3.13 -3.07
N ASN A 84 -25.24 -2.58 -1.85
CA ASN A 84 -26.49 -2.54 -1.07
C ASN A 84 -27.63 -1.83 -1.81
N ASN A 85 -27.32 -0.76 -2.54
CA ASN A 85 -28.33 -0.05 -3.34
C ASN A 85 -28.82 -0.89 -4.53
N THR A 86 -27.90 -1.62 -5.18
CA THR A 86 -28.24 -2.55 -6.28
C THR A 86 -29.10 -3.70 -5.78
N ASP A 87 -28.74 -4.29 -4.63
CA ASP A 87 -29.49 -5.36 -3.99
C ASP A 87 -30.91 -4.90 -3.62
N ARG A 88 -31.03 -3.72 -3.00
CA ARG A 88 -32.33 -3.13 -2.67
C ARG A 88 -33.19 -2.91 -3.92
N ASN A 89 -32.61 -2.35 -4.98
CA ASN A 89 -33.35 -2.11 -6.23
C ASN A 89 -33.76 -3.43 -6.89
N THR A 90 -32.91 -4.45 -6.83
CA THR A 90 -33.21 -5.80 -7.35
C THR A 90 -34.36 -6.43 -6.56
N GLN A 91 -34.35 -6.32 -5.22
CA GLN A 91 -35.47 -6.78 -4.40
C GLN A 91 -36.78 -6.07 -4.77
N ILE A 92 -36.76 -4.74 -4.94
CA ILE A 92 -37.94 -3.98 -5.37
C ILE A 92 -38.46 -4.50 -6.73
N LEU A 93 -37.58 -4.77 -7.69
CA LEU A 93 -37.97 -5.35 -8.98
C LEU A 93 -38.58 -6.74 -8.84
N ILE A 94 -38.02 -7.59 -7.97
CA ILE A 94 -38.58 -8.92 -7.66
C ILE A 94 -40.01 -8.78 -7.10
N GLU A 95 -40.23 -7.87 -6.14
CA GLU A 95 -41.58 -7.64 -5.58
C GLU A 95 -42.57 -7.14 -6.64
N LEU A 96 -42.13 -6.23 -7.53
CA LEU A 96 -42.96 -5.73 -8.63
C LEU A 96 -43.34 -6.85 -9.61
N PHE A 97 -42.38 -7.70 -9.99
CA PHE A 97 -42.65 -8.85 -10.85
C PHE A 97 -43.56 -9.87 -10.18
N ASN A 98 -43.36 -10.14 -8.89
CA ASN A 98 -44.24 -11.03 -8.13
C ASN A 98 -45.69 -10.54 -8.12
N GLY A 99 -45.90 -9.25 -7.87
CA GLY A 99 -47.23 -8.63 -7.94
C GLY A 99 -47.85 -8.69 -9.34
N LEU A 100 -47.06 -8.51 -10.40
CA LEU A 100 -47.52 -8.63 -11.78
C LEU A 100 -47.91 -10.07 -12.15
N ILE A 101 -47.06 -11.05 -11.82
CA ILE A 101 -47.30 -12.48 -12.05
C ILE A 101 -48.60 -12.91 -11.35
N TYR A 102 -48.75 -12.52 -10.08
CA TYR A 102 -49.97 -12.79 -9.31
C TYR A 102 -51.21 -12.14 -9.95
N HIS A 103 -51.11 -10.88 -10.40
CA HIS A 103 -52.24 -10.18 -11.02
C HIS A 103 -52.65 -10.76 -12.38
N GLN A 104 -51.71 -11.36 -13.11
CA GLN A 104 -51.95 -11.96 -14.43
C GLN A 104 -52.33 -13.45 -14.37
N ASP A 105 -52.52 -14.01 -13.16
CA ASP A 105 -52.77 -15.44 -12.94
C ASP A 105 -51.74 -16.35 -13.64
N ILE A 106 -50.48 -15.90 -13.70
CA ILE A 106 -49.40 -16.68 -14.27
C ILE A 106 -49.00 -17.77 -13.25
N PRO A 107 -49.15 -19.06 -13.58
CA PRO A 107 -48.90 -20.14 -12.61
C PRO A 107 -47.41 -20.34 -12.32
N ASP A 108 -46.55 -20.11 -13.31
CA ASP A 108 -45.10 -20.20 -13.17
C ASP A 108 -44.38 -19.39 -14.26
N ILE A 109 -43.10 -19.07 -14.05
CA ILE A 109 -42.26 -18.37 -15.02
C ILE A 109 -41.73 -19.32 -16.10
N ILE A 110 -41.52 -18.79 -17.31
CA ILE A 110 -40.75 -19.47 -18.35
C ILE A 110 -39.29 -19.01 -18.20
N THR A 111 -38.37 -19.96 -18.08
CA THR A 111 -36.95 -19.65 -17.86
C THR A 111 -36.19 -19.52 -19.18
N THR A 112 -34.95 -19.03 -19.11
CA THR A 112 -34.07 -18.97 -20.29
C THR A 112 -33.56 -20.34 -20.73
N GLU A 113 -33.72 -21.39 -19.91
CA GLU A 113 -33.47 -22.78 -20.31
C GLU A 113 -34.59 -23.30 -21.22
N ASP A 114 -35.83 -22.89 -20.95
CA ASP A 114 -36.98 -23.23 -21.78
C ASP A 114 -36.95 -22.48 -23.11
N ILE A 115 -37.01 -21.14 -23.03
CA ILE A 115 -37.04 -20.26 -24.21
C ILE A 115 -36.36 -18.93 -23.89
N LYS A 116 -35.19 -18.68 -24.49
CA LYS A 116 -34.55 -17.36 -24.45
C LYS A 116 -35.11 -16.44 -25.55
N MET A 117 -35.98 -15.51 -25.15
CA MET A 117 -36.56 -14.50 -26.05
C MET A 117 -35.49 -13.64 -26.74
N ALA A 118 -35.69 -13.32 -28.03
CA ALA A 118 -34.76 -12.46 -28.78
C ALA A 118 -34.55 -11.08 -28.12
N ALA A 119 -35.59 -10.55 -27.46
CA ALA A 119 -35.51 -9.30 -26.71
C ALA A 119 -34.47 -9.35 -25.58
N ILE A 120 -34.31 -10.49 -24.89
CA ILE A 120 -33.32 -10.67 -23.83
C ILE A 120 -31.91 -10.62 -24.42
N LYS A 121 -31.68 -11.27 -25.58
CA LYS A 121 -30.40 -11.22 -26.29
C LYS A 121 -30.05 -9.79 -26.72
N THR A 122 -31.02 -9.03 -27.22
CA THR A 122 -30.83 -7.61 -27.57
C THR A 122 -30.47 -6.78 -26.33
N ALA A 123 -31.17 -6.99 -25.21
CA ALA A 123 -30.88 -6.30 -23.96
C ALA A 123 -29.47 -6.60 -23.44
N GLU A 124 -29.05 -7.87 -23.43
CA GLU A 124 -27.69 -8.29 -23.06
C GLU A 124 -26.63 -7.58 -23.89
N ASN A 125 -26.78 -7.59 -25.22
CA ASN A 125 -25.83 -6.93 -26.13
C ASN A 125 -25.72 -5.43 -25.84
N ILE A 126 -26.86 -4.74 -25.70
CA ILE A 126 -26.88 -3.29 -25.42
C ILE A 126 -26.25 -2.99 -24.05
N VAL A 127 -26.52 -3.80 -23.03
CA VAL A 127 -25.93 -3.62 -21.70
C VAL A 127 -24.42 -3.83 -21.75
N GLN A 128 -23.96 -4.86 -22.45
CA GLN A 128 -22.53 -5.14 -22.63
C GLN A 128 -21.82 -3.98 -23.33
N GLU A 129 -22.37 -3.49 -24.45
CA GLU A 129 -21.84 -2.35 -25.18
C GLU A 129 -21.78 -1.08 -24.31
N ARG A 130 -22.80 -0.85 -23.47
CA ARG A 130 -22.81 0.28 -22.51
C ARG A 130 -21.69 0.15 -21.47
N ILE A 131 -21.41 -1.06 -20.98
CA ILE A 131 -20.33 -1.30 -20.01
C ILE A 131 -18.98 -1.05 -20.67
N GLU A 132 -18.76 -1.58 -21.87
CA GLU A 132 -17.54 -1.39 -22.65
C GLU A 132 -17.30 0.09 -22.97
N ASN A 133 -18.31 0.79 -23.44
CA ASN A 133 -18.25 2.23 -23.71
C ASN A 133 -17.93 3.05 -22.45
N LYS A 134 -18.50 2.71 -21.29
CA LYS A 134 -18.17 3.37 -20.02
C LYS A 134 -16.70 3.13 -19.64
N ARG A 135 -16.21 1.91 -19.84
CA ARG A 135 -14.81 1.56 -19.57
C ARG A 135 -13.87 2.32 -20.49
N GLN A 136 -14.16 2.39 -21.78
CA GLN A 136 -13.35 3.12 -22.75
C GLN A 136 -13.29 4.62 -22.42
N ARG A 137 -14.43 5.25 -22.13
CA ARG A 137 -14.47 6.68 -21.75
C ARG A 137 -13.64 6.97 -20.51
N LYS A 138 -13.60 6.05 -19.54
CA LYS A 138 -12.75 6.19 -18.35
C LYS A 138 -11.28 6.17 -18.72
N ILE A 139 -10.86 5.20 -19.55
CA ILE A 139 -9.48 5.09 -20.04
C ILE A 139 -9.08 6.36 -20.82
N ASP A 140 -9.92 6.79 -21.78
CA ASP A 140 -9.67 8.00 -22.58
C ASP A 140 -9.56 9.26 -21.70
N TRP A 141 -10.32 9.33 -20.61
CA TRP A 141 -10.25 10.43 -19.64
C TRP A 141 -8.94 10.41 -18.84
N GLU A 142 -8.54 9.24 -18.34
CA GLU A 142 -7.27 9.05 -17.62
C GLU A 142 -6.07 9.40 -18.51
N GLU A 143 -6.05 8.97 -19.77
CA GLU A 143 -4.99 9.30 -20.74
C GLU A 143 -4.90 10.80 -21.04
N LYS A 144 -6.04 11.51 -21.12
CA LYS A 144 -6.07 12.96 -21.35
C LYS A 144 -5.57 13.76 -20.15
N TYR A 145 -5.81 13.26 -18.93
CA TYR A 145 -5.30 13.90 -17.71
C TYR A 145 -3.80 13.71 -17.56
N GLN A 146 -3.27 12.51 -17.84
CA GLN A 146 -1.83 12.27 -17.78
C GLN A 146 -1.03 13.07 -18.81
N LYS A 147 -1.60 13.33 -20.00
CA LYS A 147 -0.98 14.21 -21.02
C LYS A 147 -0.98 15.71 -20.67
N LYS A 148 -1.66 16.14 -19.60
CA LYS A 148 -1.69 17.55 -19.16
C LYS A 148 -0.74 17.84 -17.99
N GLU A 149 -0.27 16.81 -17.30
CA GLU A 149 0.63 16.95 -16.13
C GLU A 149 2.10 16.60 -16.42
N GLY A 150 2.42 16.17 -17.65
CA GLY A 150 3.79 15.97 -18.16
C GLY A 150 4.14 16.95 -19.26
#